data_AF-A0A7C5ZRN9-F1
#
_entry.id   AF-A0A7C5ZRN9-F1
#
_cell.length_a   1.000
_cell.length_b   1.000
_cell.length_c   1.000
_cell.angle_alpha   90.00
_cell.angle_beta   90.00
_cell.angle_gamma   90.00
#
_symmetry.space_group_name_H-M   'P 1'
#
loop_
_entity.id
_entity.type
_entity.pdbx_description
1 polymer ?
#
loop_
_entity_poly.entity_id
_entity_poly.type
_entity_poly.pdbx_seq_one_letter_code
_entity_poly.pdbx_strand_id
1 'polypeptide(L)'
;MLSLLDVLRVSALLHDIGKLECWAEKKPWSEHVLYTYKFVNECLGGEVAVHAMRHHSSQYYPSEWHPKGLIEEIICLADNFASGADRREEPEYGAPLPSPPIELSHVLSKDHVRDRVDAPKLAYIYQETLRGLKPIAEGFSEKPRETYFEVFDFLEEKSRLHLIPADTRSPINDVSLWDHMKLTAAFATCIYLGGWRGKNPEEYRFALLSGDVDRISRFIGESLRLPDLRARSNLIKRATSAAKNFLKGFLGPECILFAAGGSILALCPLNMLHDALEGVKKSFEAESRGRVTITVSYAEASGDVFQKDFGSVWEMAQQNLRIEKGKRVAIRQASLPEGSETCDVCKVRVWSHEYKDRILPLDASPRPERLCDECWQLREEGKGVWLDDIKGESNFVACIKADGDNIGAFISGVGFKRIGKASTPSRISALSGMLHKTCEGEFKRITHEFKGETVYAGGDDLLAFIPGEHALKAAKKIY
;
A
#
# COMPACT_ATOMS: atom_id res chain seq x y z
N MET A 1 26.62 -10.28 15.29
CA MET A 1 26.47 -8.83 15.57
C MET A 1 25.18 -8.41 14.92
N LEU A 2 24.22 -7.87 15.68
CA LEU A 2 22.92 -7.44 15.13
C LEU A 2 23.16 -6.38 14.05
N SER A 3 22.42 -6.47 12.95
CA SER A 3 22.38 -5.41 11.93
C SER A 3 21.74 -4.18 12.57
N LEU A 4 22.51 -3.10 12.76
CA LEU A 4 22.02 -1.84 13.36
C LEU A 4 20.79 -1.29 12.63
N LEU A 5 20.70 -1.51 11.32
CA LEU A 5 19.53 -1.12 10.52
C LEU A 5 18.28 -1.93 10.90
N ASP A 6 18.40 -3.23 11.14
CA ASP A 6 17.25 -4.06 11.50
C ASP A 6 16.81 -3.80 12.95
N VAL A 7 17.76 -3.48 13.85
CA VAL A 7 17.45 -2.97 15.20
C VAL A 7 16.68 -1.66 15.13
N LEU A 8 17.14 -0.70 14.31
CA LEU A 8 16.46 0.56 14.08
C LEU A 8 15.04 0.34 13.56
N ARG A 9 14.87 -0.49 12.52
CA ARG A 9 13.59 -0.76 11.88
C ARG A 9 12.58 -1.36 12.84
N VAL A 10 12.96 -2.40 13.59
CA VAL A 10 12.05 -3.03 14.55
C VAL A 10 11.73 -2.10 15.72
N SER A 11 12.72 -1.32 16.19
CA SER A 11 12.49 -0.30 17.23
C SER A 11 11.50 0.77 16.75
N ALA A 12 11.65 1.26 15.52
CA ALA A 12 10.74 2.24 14.91
C ALA A 12 9.34 1.66 14.66
N LEU A 13 9.25 0.39 14.21
CA LEU A 13 7.99 -0.32 14.02
C LEU A 13 7.23 -0.60 15.31
N LEU A 14 7.86 -0.44 16.48
CA LEU A 14 7.26 -0.74 17.80
C LEU A 14 7.29 0.44 18.78
N HIS A 15 7.81 1.61 18.39
CA HIS A 15 8.06 2.74 19.29
C HIS A 15 6.81 3.17 20.10
N ASP A 16 5.64 3.08 19.47
CA ASP A 16 4.36 3.55 20.01
C ASP A 16 3.45 2.42 20.52
N ILE A 17 3.90 1.16 20.52
CA ILE A 17 3.06 0.00 20.86
C ILE A 17 2.51 0.05 22.29
N GLY A 18 3.22 0.73 23.20
CA GLY A 18 2.83 0.93 24.59
C GLY A 18 1.54 1.72 24.77
N LYS A 19 1.06 2.44 23.74
CA LYS A 19 -0.21 3.17 23.77
C LYS A 19 -1.39 2.27 24.13
N LEU A 20 -1.40 1.01 23.69
CA LEU A 20 -2.51 0.08 23.94
C LEU A 20 -2.76 -0.14 25.44
N GLU A 21 -1.74 -0.60 26.17
CA GLU A 21 -1.85 -0.91 27.60
C GLU A 21 -1.91 0.37 28.44
N CYS A 22 -1.11 1.39 28.09
CA CYS A 22 -1.15 2.71 28.73
C CYS A 22 -2.57 3.31 28.72
N TRP A 23 -3.25 3.24 27.57
CA TRP A 23 -4.60 3.76 27.43
C TRP A 23 -5.67 2.87 28.06
N ALA A 24 -5.49 1.55 28.04
CA ALA A 24 -6.36 0.62 28.77
C ALA A 24 -6.32 0.87 30.28
N GLU A 25 -5.14 1.17 30.83
CA GLU A 25 -4.92 1.48 32.25
C GLU A 25 -5.22 2.94 32.62
N LYS A 26 -5.62 3.77 31.65
CA LYS A 26 -5.91 5.20 31.83
C LYS A 26 -4.74 5.96 32.47
N LYS A 27 -3.52 5.70 31.99
CA LYS A 27 -2.31 6.42 32.38
C LYS A 27 -2.11 7.68 31.53
N PRO A 28 -1.32 8.66 32.02
CA PRO A 28 -0.91 9.82 31.23
C PRO A 28 -0.32 9.40 29.89
N TRP A 29 -0.60 10.15 28.81
CA TRP A 29 -0.09 9.81 27.48
C TRP A 29 1.44 9.70 27.43
N SER A 30 2.17 10.49 28.23
CA SER A 30 3.63 10.44 28.29
C SER A 30 4.18 9.12 28.85
N GLU A 31 3.40 8.37 29.63
CA GLU A 31 3.85 7.09 30.19
C GLU A 31 3.88 5.96 29.16
N HIS A 32 3.29 6.13 27.96
CA HIS A 32 3.26 5.07 26.94
C HIS A 32 4.65 4.52 26.60
N VAL A 33 5.71 5.33 26.71
CA VAL A 33 7.10 4.89 26.47
C VAL A 33 7.54 3.80 27.44
N LEU A 34 7.06 3.82 28.69
CA LEU A 34 7.33 2.77 29.69
C LEU A 34 6.62 1.47 29.33
N TYR A 35 5.40 1.58 28.81
CA TYR A 35 4.64 0.43 28.31
C TYR A 35 5.23 -0.13 27.02
N THR A 36 5.81 0.73 26.16
CA THR A 36 6.60 0.30 24.99
C THR A 36 7.81 -0.49 25.46
N TYR A 37 8.57 0.02 26.44
CA TYR A 37 9.71 -0.71 27.00
C TYR A 37 9.30 -2.09 27.51
N LYS A 38 8.24 -2.16 28.32
CA LYS A 38 7.71 -3.43 28.86
C LYS A 38 7.38 -4.41 27.72
N PHE A 39 6.58 -3.99 26.74
CA PHE A 39 6.17 -4.84 25.62
C PHE A 39 7.37 -5.34 24.81
N VAL A 40 8.26 -4.43 24.40
CA VAL A 40 9.38 -4.77 23.52
C VAL A 40 10.41 -5.60 24.25
N ASN A 41 10.66 -5.35 25.54
CA ASN A 41 11.58 -6.15 26.35
C ASN A 41 11.12 -7.60 26.47
N GLU A 42 9.80 -7.84 26.56
CA GLU A 42 9.23 -9.19 26.61
C GLU A 42 9.36 -9.98 25.29
N CYS A 43 9.54 -9.31 24.16
CA CYS A 43 9.64 -9.96 22.83
C CYS A 43 11.07 -9.96 22.27
N LEU A 44 11.73 -8.81 22.28
CA LEU A 44 12.97 -8.53 21.54
C LEU A 44 14.16 -8.19 22.46
N GLY A 45 13.93 -8.18 23.77
CA GLY A 45 14.96 -7.91 24.78
C GLY A 45 15.21 -6.42 25.05
N GLY A 46 16.01 -6.18 26.10
CA GLY A 46 16.17 -4.85 26.69
C GLY A 46 16.84 -3.82 25.78
N GLU A 47 17.74 -4.23 24.89
CA GLU A 47 18.44 -3.31 23.97
C GLU A 47 17.46 -2.64 23.00
N VAL A 48 16.67 -3.43 22.29
CA VAL A 48 15.63 -2.94 21.37
C VAL A 48 14.56 -2.15 22.13
N ALA A 49 14.22 -2.60 23.34
CA ALA A 49 13.24 -1.92 24.19
C ALA A 49 13.66 -0.50 24.58
N VAL A 50 14.94 -0.28 24.89
CA VAL A 50 15.46 1.07 25.18
C VAL A 50 15.36 1.96 23.95
N HIS A 51 15.75 1.47 22.78
CA HIS A 51 15.68 2.24 21.53
C HIS A 51 14.25 2.61 21.14
N ALA A 52 13.31 1.66 21.26
CA ALA A 52 11.89 1.91 21.00
C ALA A 52 11.28 2.89 22.00
N MET A 53 11.65 2.81 23.28
CA MET A 53 11.14 3.69 24.34
C MET A 53 11.58 5.15 24.15
N ARG A 54 12.84 5.40 23.78
CA ARG A 54 13.46 6.74 23.81
C ARG A 54 13.27 7.52 22.50
N HIS A 55 12.03 7.70 22.06
CA HIS A 55 11.73 8.39 20.80
C HIS A 55 11.13 9.80 20.97
N HIS A 56 10.95 10.29 22.20
CA HIS A 56 10.45 11.65 22.47
C HIS A 56 11.50 12.55 23.13
N SER A 57 11.54 13.83 22.75
CA SER A 57 12.47 14.84 23.31
C SER A 57 11.77 16.09 23.87
N SER A 58 10.44 16.10 23.92
CA SER A 58 9.70 17.25 24.46
C SER A 58 9.78 17.35 25.98
N GLN A 59 9.49 18.54 26.51
CA GLN A 59 9.49 18.83 27.96
C GLN A 59 8.51 17.97 28.78
N TYR A 60 7.56 17.29 28.15
CA TYR A 60 6.60 16.41 28.80
C TYR A 60 7.20 15.05 29.20
N TYR A 61 8.41 14.74 28.72
CA TYR A 61 9.13 13.51 29.03
C TYR A 61 10.36 13.83 29.89
N PRO A 62 10.60 13.06 30.97
CA PRO A 62 11.85 13.12 31.72
C PRO A 62 13.09 12.93 30.82
N SER A 63 14.17 13.63 31.15
CA SER A 63 15.40 13.65 30.33
C SER A 63 16.09 12.29 30.24
N GLU A 64 15.86 11.41 31.22
CA GLU A 64 16.32 10.02 31.20
C GLU A 64 15.66 9.17 30.10
N TRP A 65 14.49 9.58 29.60
CA TRP A 65 13.72 8.92 28.54
C TRP A 65 13.94 9.57 27.17
N HIS A 66 14.75 10.64 27.09
CA HIS A 66 15.10 11.27 25.82
C HIS A 66 16.09 10.41 25.02
N PRO A 67 16.18 10.62 23.69
CA PRO A 67 17.24 10.04 22.87
C PRO A 67 18.64 10.29 23.42
N LYS A 68 19.44 9.23 23.52
CA LYS A 68 20.84 9.24 23.97
C LYS A 68 21.82 8.70 22.93
N GLY A 69 21.33 7.99 21.91
CA GLY A 69 22.14 7.42 20.83
C GLY A 69 21.54 7.66 19.45
N LEU A 70 22.33 7.36 18.41
CA LEU A 70 21.97 7.60 17.02
C LEU A 70 20.62 6.97 16.62
N ILE A 71 20.37 5.72 17.01
CA ILE A 71 19.11 5.02 16.69
C ILE A 71 17.91 5.81 17.26
N GLU A 72 18.00 6.22 18.51
CA GLU A 72 16.94 6.93 19.22
C GLU A 72 16.71 8.33 18.62
N GLU A 73 17.78 9.02 18.22
CA GLU A 73 17.68 10.32 17.54
C GLU A 73 17.01 10.20 16.16
N ILE A 74 17.34 9.14 15.41
CA ILE A 74 16.70 8.84 14.11
C ILE A 74 15.21 8.57 14.31
N ILE A 75 14.84 7.71 15.26
CA ILE A 75 13.43 7.38 15.51
C ILE A 75 12.67 8.63 15.96
N CYS A 76 13.24 9.45 16.85
CA CYS A 76 12.62 10.69 17.30
C CYS A 76 12.37 11.67 16.14
N LEU A 77 13.34 11.85 15.25
CA LEU A 77 13.16 12.69 14.07
C LEU A 77 12.13 12.10 13.09
N ALA A 78 12.16 10.78 12.88
CA ALA A 78 11.23 10.08 12.02
C ALA A 78 9.78 10.13 12.53
N ASP A 79 9.58 10.03 13.84
CA ASP A 79 8.27 10.19 14.48
C ASP A 79 7.73 11.60 14.28
N ASN A 80 8.60 12.62 14.35
CA ASN A 80 8.23 13.99 14.02
C ASN A 80 7.89 14.17 12.53
N PHE A 81 8.53 13.46 11.61
CA PHE A 81 8.15 13.45 10.20
C PHE A 81 6.77 12.82 9.98
N ALA A 82 6.49 11.69 10.63
CA ALA A 82 5.23 10.97 10.52
C ALA A 82 4.06 11.71 11.22
N SER A 83 4.34 12.41 12.32
CA SER A 83 3.38 13.20 13.10
C SER A 83 3.16 14.61 12.55
N GLY A 84 4.23 15.24 12.04
CA GLY A 84 4.35 16.68 11.81
C GLY A 84 3.73 17.20 10.52
N ALA A 85 3.00 16.36 9.80
CA ALA A 85 2.30 16.83 8.63
C ALA A 85 1.01 17.54 8.98
N ASP A 86 1.09 18.86 8.99
CA ASP A 86 0.02 19.76 8.57
C ASP A 86 -1.29 19.64 9.36
N ARG A 87 -1.29 19.07 10.58
CA ARG A 87 -2.44 19.12 11.50
C ARG A 87 -2.64 20.57 11.97
N ARG A 88 -3.23 21.42 11.12
CA ARG A 88 -3.73 22.77 11.47
C ARG A 88 -4.93 22.70 12.42
N GLU A 89 -5.50 21.51 12.54
CA GLU A 89 -6.58 21.19 13.44
C GLU A 89 -6.02 21.16 14.88
N GLU A 90 -6.45 22.11 15.70
CA GLU A 90 -6.19 22.02 17.13
C GLU A 90 -7.02 20.85 17.68
N PRO A 91 -6.39 19.88 18.37
CA PRO A 91 -7.14 18.83 19.02
C PRO A 91 -8.07 19.45 20.07
N GLU A 92 -9.25 18.88 20.24
CA GLU A 92 -10.09 19.24 21.38
C GLU A 92 -9.30 19.00 22.68
N TYR A 93 -9.20 20.04 23.50
CA TYR A 93 -8.48 19.97 24.78
C TYR A 93 -9.24 19.05 25.74
N GLY A 94 -8.71 17.84 25.93
CA GLY A 94 -9.12 16.91 26.96
C GLY A 94 -8.17 16.89 28.16
N ALA A 95 -8.55 16.17 29.21
CA ALA A 95 -7.62 15.77 30.27
C ALA A 95 -6.40 15.04 29.65
N PRO A 96 -5.21 15.09 30.26
CA PRO A 96 -4.00 14.40 29.75
C PRO A 96 -4.09 12.87 29.84
N LEU A 97 -5.29 12.35 30.10
CA LEU A 97 -5.62 10.95 30.28
C LEU A 97 -6.53 10.51 29.12
N PRO A 98 -6.22 9.37 28.48
CA PRO A 98 -7.12 8.78 27.51
C PRO A 98 -8.42 8.37 28.21
N SER A 99 -9.54 8.61 27.54
CA SER A 99 -10.86 8.25 28.04
C SER A 99 -11.51 7.21 27.13
N PRO A 100 -11.18 5.91 27.25
CA PRO A 100 -11.87 4.86 26.52
C PRO A 100 -13.41 4.94 26.72
N PRO A 101 -14.21 4.67 25.67
CA PRO A 101 -13.80 4.15 24.37
C PRO A 101 -13.05 5.17 23.52
N ILE A 102 -11.91 4.75 22.97
CA ILE A 102 -11.17 5.56 22.01
C ILE A 102 -11.78 5.36 20.62
N GLU A 103 -11.70 6.39 19.79
CA GLU A 103 -12.37 6.42 18.50
C GLU A 103 -11.34 6.59 17.38
N LEU A 104 -11.45 5.77 16.35
CA LEU A 104 -10.78 5.98 15.07
C LEU A 104 -11.79 6.58 14.10
N SER A 105 -11.62 7.86 13.76
CA SER A 105 -12.49 8.55 12.82
C SER A 105 -12.10 8.23 11.37
N HIS A 106 -13.03 8.45 10.45
CA HIS A 106 -12.79 8.18 9.03
C HIS A 106 -11.92 9.28 8.42
N VAL A 107 -10.89 8.91 7.65
CA VAL A 107 -9.96 9.85 7.01
C VAL A 107 -10.69 10.93 6.19
N LEU A 108 -11.76 10.56 5.48
CA LEU A 108 -12.57 11.48 4.67
C LEU A 108 -13.80 12.10 5.37
N SER A 109 -14.03 11.86 6.67
CA SER A 109 -15.19 12.41 7.39
C SER A 109 -14.80 12.94 8.76
N LYS A 110 -15.52 13.96 9.25
CA LYS A 110 -15.36 14.48 10.61
C LYS A 110 -16.30 13.79 11.60
N ASP A 111 -17.42 13.27 11.11
CA ASP A 111 -18.51 12.78 11.96
C ASP A 111 -18.60 11.25 11.97
N HIS A 112 -17.97 10.59 10.99
CA HIS A 112 -18.01 9.14 10.88
C HIS A 112 -16.87 8.50 11.68
N VAL A 113 -17.23 7.81 12.75
CA VAL A 113 -16.34 6.94 13.52
C VAL A 113 -16.33 5.55 12.89
N ARG A 114 -15.16 5.07 12.49
CA ARG A 114 -14.97 3.74 11.89
C ARG A 114 -14.96 2.66 12.95
N ASP A 115 -14.22 2.91 14.03
CA ASP A 115 -14.00 1.95 15.10
C ASP A 115 -14.07 2.64 16.46
N ARG A 116 -14.66 1.94 17.43
CA ARG A 116 -14.70 2.33 18.85
C ARG A 116 -14.12 1.20 19.68
N VAL A 117 -13.13 1.50 20.51
CA VAL A 117 -12.38 0.48 21.26
C VAL A 117 -12.34 0.85 22.74
N ASP A 118 -12.93 0.00 23.58
CA ASP A 118 -12.93 0.16 25.03
C ASP A 118 -11.63 -0.36 25.69
N ALA A 119 -11.47 -0.10 26.99
CA ALA A 119 -10.28 -0.51 27.73
C ALA A 119 -10.05 -2.04 27.74
N PRO A 120 -11.08 -2.90 27.97
CA PRO A 120 -10.91 -4.35 27.83
C PRO A 120 -10.43 -4.79 26.44
N LYS A 121 -10.97 -4.19 25.37
CA LYS A 121 -10.57 -4.53 24.02
C LYS A 121 -9.15 -4.04 23.71
N LEU A 122 -8.72 -2.88 24.22
CA LEU A 122 -7.33 -2.42 24.13
C LEU A 122 -6.37 -3.41 24.79
N ALA A 123 -6.65 -3.83 26.02
CA ALA A 123 -5.85 -4.82 26.74
C ALA A 123 -5.80 -6.17 26.00
N TYR A 124 -6.93 -6.59 25.41
CA TYR A 124 -6.98 -7.78 24.57
C TYR A 124 -6.08 -7.66 23.33
N ILE A 125 -6.15 -6.54 22.61
CA ILE A 125 -5.32 -6.30 21.41
C ILE A 125 -3.83 -6.28 21.77
N TYR A 126 -3.47 -5.65 22.90
CA TYR A 126 -2.11 -5.69 23.44
C TYR A 126 -1.63 -7.14 23.64
N GLN A 127 -2.41 -7.96 24.36
CA GLN A 127 -2.04 -9.34 24.67
C GLN A 127 -1.99 -10.21 23.41
N GLU A 128 -2.89 -10.01 22.46
CA GLU A 128 -2.88 -10.71 21.18
C GLU A 128 -1.64 -10.36 20.35
N THR A 129 -1.30 -9.07 20.26
CA THR A 129 -0.13 -8.61 19.51
C THR A 129 1.16 -9.10 20.17
N LEU A 130 1.24 -9.09 21.50
CA LEU A 130 2.36 -9.65 22.26
C LEU A 130 2.54 -11.15 21.99
N ARG A 131 1.45 -11.93 22.10
CA ARG A 131 1.49 -13.39 21.86
C ARG A 131 1.85 -13.75 20.42
N GLY A 132 1.43 -12.93 19.46
CA GLY A 132 1.75 -13.14 18.05
C GLY A 132 3.19 -12.78 17.69
N LEU A 133 3.73 -11.71 18.28
CA LEU A 133 5.10 -11.26 18.01
C LEU A 133 6.16 -12.05 18.77
N LYS A 134 5.88 -12.53 19.98
CA LYS A 134 6.88 -13.18 20.83
C LYS A 134 7.58 -14.38 20.15
N PRO A 135 6.88 -15.34 19.51
CA PRO A 135 7.53 -16.45 18.81
C PRO A 135 8.36 -16.01 17.60
N ILE A 136 7.95 -14.94 16.91
CA ILE A 136 8.69 -14.38 15.79
C ILE A 136 10.00 -13.75 16.29
N ALA A 137 9.89 -12.96 17.36
CA ALA A 137 10.98 -12.18 17.92
C ALA A 137 12.10 -13.03 18.56
N GLU A 138 11.83 -14.27 18.95
CA GLU A 138 12.84 -15.23 19.46
C GLU A 138 13.99 -15.44 18.46
N GLY A 139 13.72 -15.37 17.15
CA GLY A 139 14.71 -15.52 16.09
C GLY A 139 15.58 -14.27 15.83
N PHE A 140 15.28 -13.14 16.47
CA PHE A 140 15.88 -11.85 16.10
C PHE A 140 17.39 -11.78 16.32
N SER A 141 17.89 -12.43 17.38
CA SER A 141 19.32 -12.46 17.71
C SER A 141 20.16 -13.25 16.69
N GLU A 142 19.59 -14.31 16.11
CA GLU A 142 20.23 -15.17 15.12
C GLU A 142 20.06 -14.66 13.69
N LYS A 143 18.84 -14.24 13.35
CA LYS A 143 18.43 -13.85 12.00
C LYS A 143 17.66 -12.52 12.00
N PRO A 144 18.32 -11.40 12.28
CA PRO A 144 17.65 -10.12 12.48
C PRO A 144 16.84 -9.67 11.27
N ARG A 145 17.37 -9.85 10.04
CA ARG A 145 16.70 -9.43 8.81
C ARG A 145 15.47 -10.26 8.47
N GLU A 146 15.56 -11.59 8.56
CA GLU A 146 14.41 -12.49 8.34
C GLU A 146 13.31 -12.18 9.36
N THR A 147 13.69 -12.10 10.64
CA THR A 147 12.77 -11.80 11.74
C THR A 147 12.11 -10.43 11.59
N TYR A 148 12.85 -9.40 11.16
CA TYR A 148 12.28 -8.08 10.87
C TYR A 148 11.18 -8.14 9.80
N PHE A 149 11.39 -8.89 8.71
CA PHE A 149 10.35 -9.06 7.68
C PHE A 149 9.12 -9.77 8.26
N GLU A 150 9.31 -10.79 9.11
CA GLU A 150 8.20 -11.49 9.76
C GLU A 150 7.44 -10.60 10.76
N VAL A 151 8.14 -9.75 11.51
CA VAL A 151 7.53 -8.73 12.39
C VAL A 151 6.70 -7.76 11.55
N PHE A 152 7.25 -7.24 10.45
CA PHE A 152 6.51 -6.35 9.56
C PHE A 152 5.26 -7.03 9.00
N ASP A 153 5.39 -8.24 8.46
CA ASP A 153 4.27 -8.96 7.84
C ASP A 153 3.19 -9.30 8.87
N PHE A 154 3.56 -9.63 10.12
CA PHE A 154 2.60 -9.80 11.22
C PHE A 154 1.84 -8.50 11.53
N LEU A 155 2.55 -7.38 11.64
CA LEU A 155 1.93 -6.10 11.97
C LEU A 155 1.02 -5.60 10.83
N GLU A 156 1.44 -5.73 9.58
CA GLU A 156 0.68 -5.33 8.40
C GLU A 156 -0.57 -6.21 8.19
N GLU A 157 -0.46 -7.53 8.29
CA GLU A 157 -1.53 -8.43 7.84
C GLU A 157 -2.38 -9.04 8.97
N LYS A 158 -1.82 -9.19 10.18
CA LYS A 158 -2.46 -9.97 11.26
C LYS A 158 -2.84 -9.11 12.47
N SER A 159 -2.19 -7.97 12.67
CA SER A 159 -2.45 -7.14 13.85
C SER A 159 -3.77 -6.37 13.75
N ARG A 160 -4.34 -6.03 14.90
CA ARG A 160 -5.51 -5.13 15.01
C ARG A 160 -5.13 -3.66 15.20
N LEU A 161 -3.85 -3.31 15.03
CA LEU A 161 -3.37 -1.93 15.17
C LEU A 161 -3.97 -0.98 14.14
N HIS A 162 -4.46 -1.51 13.00
CA HIS A 162 -5.23 -0.77 11.99
C HIS A 162 -6.55 -0.19 12.50
N LEU A 163 -7.07 -0.70 13.63
CA LEU A 163 -8.34 -0.29 14.24
C LEU A 163 -8.13 0.71 15.40
N ILE A 164 -6.88 0.95 15.78
CA ILE A 164 -6.50 1.81 16.90
C ILE A 164 -6.03 3.13 16.33
N PRO A 165 -6.50 4.28 16.82
CA PRO A 165 -5.99 5.57 16.36
C PRO A 165 -4.57 5.83 16.91
N ALA A 166 -3.73 6.52 16.14
CA ALA A 166 -2.41 6.93 16.59
C ALA A 166 -2.47 8.06 17.65
N ASP A 167 -3.55 8.85 17.65
CA ASP A 167 -3.87 9.90 18.61
C ASP A 167 -5.33 9.74 19.04
N THR A 168 -5.65 9.93 20.32
CA THR A 168 -7.01 9.76 20.84
C THR A 168 -7.89 10.99 20.66
N ARG A 169 -7.32 12.13 20.26
CA ARG A 169 -8.03 13.42 20.22
C ARG A 169 -8.68 13.66 18.86
N SER A 170 -9.95 14.04 18.89
CA SER A 170 -10.64 14.56 17.70
C SER A 170 -10.11 15.95 17.33
N PRO A 171 -10.02 16.31 16.04
CA PRO A 171 -10.34 15.52 14.84
C PRO A 171 -9.13 14.78 14.23
N ILE A 172 -8.02 14.70 14.97
CA ILE A 172 -6.73 14.15 14.49
C ILE A 172 -6.57 12.64 14.73
N ASN A 173 -7.64 12.00 15.21
CA ASN A 173 -7.76 10.56 15.49
C ASN A 173 -8.19 9.75 14.25
N ASP A 174 -7.81 10.18 13.04
CA ASP A 174 -8.24 9.57 11.77
C ASP A 174 -7.17 8.71 11.08
N VAL A 175 -6.00 8.58 11.70
CA VAL A 175 -4.88 7.75 11.24
C VAL A 175 -4.69 6.60 12.22
N SER A 176 -4.53 5.39 11.69
CA SER A 176 -4.31 4.22 12.54
C SER A 176 -2.91 4.21 13.17
N LEU A 177 -2.78 3.54 14.30
CA LEU A 177 -1.54 3.33 15.01
C LEU A 177 -0.52 2.59 14.13
N TRP A 178 -0.99 1.61 13.33
CA TRP A 178 -0.13 0.94 12.36
C TRP A 178 0.41 1.88 11.28
N ASP A 179 -0.46 2.69 10.64
CA ASP A 179 -0.04 3.59 9.57
C ASP A 179 0.99 4.60 10.06
N HIS A 180 0.81 5.10 11.29
CA HIS A 180 1.79 5.96 11.96
C HIS A 180 3.13 5.25 12.18
N MET A 181 3.12 4.08 12.81
CA MET A 181 4.33 3.31 13.12
C MET A 181 5.09 2.88 11.86
N LYS A 182 4.37 2.47 10.81
CA LYS A 182 4.94 2.13 9.51
C LYS A 182 5.62 3.33 8.86
N LEU A 183 4.98 4.50 8.87
CA LEU A 183 5.55 5.71 8.28
C LEU A 183 6.76 6.23 9.07
N THR A 184 6.72 6.16 10.41
CA THR A 184 7.89 6.45 11.26
C THR A 184 9.05 5.52 10.91
N ALA A 185 8.80 4.22 10.73
CA ALA A 185 9.83 3.29 10.29
C ALA A 185 10.36 3.63 8.88
N ALA A 186 9.50 4.05 7.94
CA ALA A 186 9.92 4.44 6.60
C ALA A 186 10.90 5.63 6.60
N PHE A 187 10.57 6.69 7.35
CA PHE A 187 11.47 7.83 7.50
C PHE A 187 12.76 7.45 8.23
N ALA A 188 12.67 6.65 9.30
CA ALA A 188 13.84 6.18 10.03
C ALA A 188 14.81 5.39 9.13
N THR A 189 14.28 4.47 8.31
CA THR A 189 15.05 3.72 7.32
C THR A 189 15.69 4.64 6.29
N CYS A 190 14.94 5.60 5.74
CA CYS A 190 15.48 6.55 4.76
C CYS A 190 16.57 7.45 5.36
N ILE A 191 16.41 7.93 6.59
CA ILE A 191 17.42 8.73 7.31
C ILE A 191 18.69 7.91 7.52
N TYR A 192 18.56 6.66 7.98
CA TYR A 192 19.72 5.79 8.21
C TYR A 192 20.48 5.47 6.92
N LEU A 193 19.76 5.06 5.87
CA LEU A 193 20.34 4.72 4.57
C LEU A 193 20.89 5.94 3.82
N GLY A 194 20.29 7.12 4.02
CA GLY A 194 20.74 8.40 3.46
C GLY A 194 21.85 9.08 4.26
N GLY A 195 22.12 8.61 5.48
CA GLY A 195 23.08 9.17 6.42
C GLY A 195 22.46 10.22 7.35
N TRP A 196 22.80 10.13 8.64
CA TRP A 196 22.40 11.09 9.66
C TRP A 196 23.06 12.45 9.44
N ARG A 197 22.26 13.52 9.46
CA ARG A 197 22.72 14.90 9.20
C ARG A 197 22.54 15.84 10.39
N GLY A 198 21.75 15.43 11.38
CA GLY A 198 21.36 16.26 12.50
C GLY A 198 19.88 16.13 12.79
N LYS A 199 19.37 17.01 13.66
CA LYS A 199 17.98 16.99 14.14
C LYS A 199 17.06 17.88 13.30
N ASN A 200 17.60 18.66 12.38
CA ASN A 200 16.85 19.65 11.63
C ASN A 200 16.21 19.00 10.39
N PRO A 201 14.86 19.06 10.23
CA PRO A 201 14.18 18.46 9.09
C PRO A 201 14.68 18.93 7.72
N GLU A 202 15.08 20.20 7.60
CA GLU A 202 15.57 20.84 6.36
C GLU A 202 16.91 20.30 5.84
N GLU A 203 17.70 19.62 6.69
CA GLU A 203 18.97 19.01 6.28
C GLU A 203 18.78 17.72 5.47
N TYR A 204 17.59 17.16 5.52
CA TYR A 204 17.21 15.93 4.83
C TYR A 204 16.50 16.24 3.51
N ARG A 205 16.70 15.37 2.53
CA ARG A 205 15.93 15.36 1.29
C ARG A 205 15.51 13.94 0.98
N PHE A 206 14.24 13.76 0.64
CA PHE A 206 13.67 12.46 0.30
C PHE A 206 13.12 12.51 -1.12
N ALA A 207 13.00 11.33 -1.73
CA ALA A 207 12.28 11.15 -2.96
C ALA A 207 11.02 10.33 -2.72
N LEU A 208 9.93 10.78 -3.33
CA LEU A 208 8.70 10.04 -3.45
C LEU A 208 8.68 9.37 -4.83
N LEU A 209 9.11 8.11 -4.86
CA LEU A 209 9.14 7.29 -6.07
C LEU A 209 7.70 6.91 -6.44
N SER A 210 7.34 7.13 -7.70
CA SER A 210 6.03 6.76 -8.26
C SER A 210 6.21 5.87 -9.48
N GLY A 211 5.41 4.82 -9.57
CA GLY A 211 5.32 3.95 -10.74
C GLY A 211 3.87 3.77 -11.14
N ASP A 212 3.56 3.79 -12.42
CA ASP A 212 2.21 3.50 -12.91
C ASP A 212 2.25 2.80 -14.26
N VAL A 213 1.51 1.69 -14.35
CA VAL A 213 1.50 0.81 -15.51
C VAL A 213 0.88 1.50 -16.71
N ASP A 214 1.44 1.27 -17.89
CA ASP A 214 0.98 1.91 -19.10
C ASP A 214 -0.23 1.21 -19.69
N ARG A 215 -1.30 1.99 -19.88
CA ARG A 215 -2.48 1.59 -20.66
C ARG A 215 -3.10 0.26 -20.19
N ILE A 216 -3.25 0.07 -18.88
CA ILE A 216 -3.85 -1.11 -18.23
C ILE A 216 -5.14 -1.55 -18.94
N SER A 217 -6.11 -0.63 -19.08
CA SER A 217 -7.42 -0.93 -19.67
C SER A 217 -7.31 -1.39 -21.14
N ARG A 218 -6.37 -0.81 -21.90
CA ARG A 218 -6.11 -1.24 -23.29
C ARG A 218 -5.49 -2.63 -23.33
N PHE A 219 -4.52 -2.92 -22.46
CA PHE A 219 -3.86 -4.22 -22.41
C PHE A 219 -4.82 -5.34 -21.99
N ILE A 220 -5.65 -5.09 -20.96
CA ILE A 220 -6.68 -6.03 -20.53
C ILE A 220 -7.70 -6.24 -21.67
N GLY A 221 -8.20 -5.13 -22.26
CA GLY A 221 -9.20 -5.14 -23.32
C GLY A 221 -8.74 -5.63 -24.70
N GLU A 222 -7.49 -6.11 -24.86
CA GLU A 222 -7.05 -6.76 -26.11
C GLU A 222 -7.82 -8.06 -26.41
N SER A 223 -8.41 -8.70 -25.39
CA SER A 223 -9.32 -9.84 -25.56
C SER A 223 -10.67 -9.55 -24.90
N LEU A 224 -11.74 -10.08 -25.48
CA LEU A 224 -13.09 -10.03 -24.93
C LEU A 224 -13.49 -11.33 -24.20
N ARG A 225 -12.61 -12.34 -24.22
CA ARG A 225 -12.86 -13.61 -23.52
C ARG A 225 -12.56 -13.43 -22.04
N LEU A 226 -13.52 -13.80 -21.19
CA LEU A 226 -13.39 -13.71 -19.74
C LEU A 226 -12.13 -14.39 -19.17
N PRO A 227 -11.76 -15.62 -19.60
CA PRO A 227 -10.46 -16.25 -19.28
C PRO A 227 -9.26 -15.35 -19.53
N ASP A 228 -9.22 -14.70 -20.70
CA ASP A 228 -8.08 -13.90 -21.14
C ASP A 228 -8.01 -12.56 -20.37
N LEU A 229 -9.18 -11.95 -20.09
CA LEU A 229 -9.28 -10.74 -19.28
C LEU A 229 -8.66 -10.98 -17.87
N ARG A 230 -9.02 -12.11 -17.24
CA ARG A 230 -8.48 -12.51 -15.94
C ARG A 230 -6.97 -12.78 -16.02
N ALA A 231 -6.51 -13.53 -17.01
CA ALA A 231 -5.08 -13.82 -17.20
C ALA A 231 -4.26 -12.54 -17.34
N ARG A 232 -4.76 -11.56 -18.10
CA ARG A 232 -4.11 -10.25 -18.31
C ARG A 232 -4.09 -9.41 -17.03
N SER A 233 -5.21 -9.35 -16.29
CA SER A 233 -5.23 -8.68 -14.99
C SER A 233 -4.23 -9.33 -14.00
N ASN A 234 -4.20 -10.66 -13.96
CA ASN A 234 -3.28 -11.40 -13.10
C ASN A 234 -1.82 -11.18 -13.49
N LEU A 235 -1.49 -11.02 -14.78
CA LEU A 235 -0.14 -10.65 -15.20
C LEU A 235 0.28 -9.29 -14.63
N ILE A 236 -0.59 -8.28 -14.67
CA ILE A 236 -0.30 -6.96 -14.09
C ILE A 236 -0.08 -7.10 -12.58
N LYS A 237 -0.95 -7.83 -11.87
CA LYS A 237 -0.79 -8.09 -10.44
C LYS A 237 0.55 -8.73 -10.12
N ARG A 238 0.92 -9.81 -10.84
CA ARG A 238 2.23 -10.48 -10.66
C ARG A 238 3.40 -9.52 -10.92
N ALA A 239 3.34 -8.73 -11.99
CA ALA A 239 4.39 -7.78 -12.34
C ALA A 239 4.52 -6.65 -11.29
N THR A 240 3.41 -6.12 -10.79
CA THR A 240 3.40 -5.16 -9.67
C THR A 240 3.96 -5.79 -8.40
N SER A 241 3.59 -7.05 -8.09
CA SER A 241 4.17 -7.79 -6.96
C SER A 241 5.66 -8.03 -7.11
N ALA A 242 6.16 -8.31 -8.30
CA ALA A 242 7.59 -8.46 -8.56
C ALA A 242 8.36 -7.16 -8.26
N ALA A 243 7.85 -6.02 -8.72
CA ALA A 243 8.41 -4.71 -8.40
C ALA A 243 8.30 -4.35 -6.90
N LYS A 244 7.18 -4.68 -6.24
CA LYS A 244 7.00 -4.54 -4.79
C LYS A 244 8.05 -5.37 -4.03
N ASN A 245 8.27 -6.62 -4.44
CA ASN A 245 9.22 -7.53 -3.78
C ASN A 245 10.66 -7.05 -3.95
N PHE A 246 11.01 -6.50 -5.12
CA PHE A 246 12.28 -5.81 -5.31
C PHE A 246 12.45 -4.67 -4.30
N LEU A 247 11.48 -3.75 -4.20
CA LEU A 247 11.55 -2.64 -3.22
C LEU A 247 11.58 -3.14 -1.77
N LYS A 248 10.81 -4.20 -1.43
CA LYS A 248 10.80 -4.82 -0.10
C LYS A 248 12.20 -5.29 0.28
N GLY A 249 12.93 -5.90 -0.66
CA GLY A 249 14.31 -6.33 -0.45
C GLY A 249 15.34 -5.19 -0.47
N PHE A 250 15.12 -4.17 -1.30
CA PHE A 250 16.07 -3.07 -1.56
C PHE A 250 16.00 -1.96 -0.51
N LEU A 251 14.81 -1.45 -0.19
CA LEU A 251 14.59 -0.37 0.77
C LEU A 251 14.01 -0.85 2.10
N GLY A 252 13.22 -1.92 2.11
CA GLY A 252 12.39 -2.33 3.24
C GLY A 252 10.89 -2.12 2.96
N PRO A 253 10.00 -2.99 3.43
CA PRO A 253 8.56 -2.92 3.16
C PRO A 253 7.88 -1.67 3.74
N GLU A 254 8.39 -1.11 4.84
CA GLU A 254 7.88 0.13 5.44
C GLU A 254 7.98 1.33 4.50
N CYS A 255 9.01 1.36 3.64
CA CYS A 255 9.20 2.40 2.65
C CYS A 255 8.18 2.32 1.50
N ILE A 256 7.42 1.22 1.38
CA ILE A 256 6.38 1.06 0.36
C ILE A 256 5.05 1.57 0.93
N LEU A 257 4.66 2.76 0.49
CA LEU A 257 3.39 3.38 0.90
C LEU A 257 2.20 2.72 0.19
N PHE A 258 2.36 2.41 -1.10
CA PHE A 258 1.33 1.75 -1.90
C PHE A 258 1.94 0.91 -3.02
N ALA A 259 1.39 -0.27 -3.30
CA ALA A 259 1.79 -1.11 -4.44
C ALA A 259 0.65 -2.06 -4.82
N ALA A 260 -0.29 -1.59 -5.62
CA ALA A 260 -1.45 -2.35 -6.06
C ALA A 260 -2.03 -1.81 -7.38
N GLY A 261 -2.82 -2.61 -8.08
CA GLY A 261 -3.56 -2.15 -9.27
C GLY A 261 -2.70 -1.68 -10.45
N GLY A 262 -1.39 -1.96 -10.47
CA GLY A 262 -0.47 -1.39 -11.47
C GLY A 262 0.19 -0.08 -11.05
N SER A 263 -0.05 0.42 -9.85
CA SER A 263 0.61 1.62 -9.33
C SER A 263 1.52 1.29 -8.14
N ILE A 264 2.60 2.06 -7.99
CA ILE A 264 3.62 1.91 -6.96
C ILE A 264 3.94 3.30 -6.40
N LEU A 265 4.04 3.38 -5.08
CA LEU A 265 4.47 4.55 -4.35
C LEU A 265 5.41 4.15 -3.22
N ALA A 266 6.61 4.73 -3.19
CA ALA A 266 7.58 4.46 -2.15
C ALA A 266 8.37 5.70 -1.73
N LEU A 267 8.71 5.77 -0.45
CA LEU A 267 9.67 6.72 0.09
C LEU A 267 11.09 6.18 -0.14
N CYS A 268 12.00 7.03 -0.60
CA CYS A 268 13.36 6.62 -0.94
C CYS A 268 14.38 7.69 -0.55
N PRO A 269 15.55 7.32 -0.01
CA PRO A 269 16.66 8.25 0.14
C PRO A 269 17.31 8.51 -1.24
N LEU A 270 17.81 9.73 -1.46
CA LEU A 270 18.27 10.18 -2.78
C LEU A 270 19.46 9.37 -3.33
N ASN A 271 20.36 8.93 -2.46
CA ASN A 271 21.53 8.12 -2.84
C ASN A 271 21.16 6.74 -3.42
N MET A 272 19.92 6.27 -3.24
CA MET A 272 19.44 4.98 -3.74
C MET A 272 18.37 5.13 -4.84
N LEU A 273 17.98 6.35 -5.19
CA LEU A 273 16.83 6.64 -6.04
C LEU A 273 16.96 6.05 -7.46
N HIS A 274 18.13 6.21 -8.08
CA HIS A 274 18.36 5.72 -9.44
C HIS A 274 18.17 4.19 -9.52
N ASP A 275 18.80 3.47 -8.60
CA ASP A 275 18.76 2.01 -8.56
C ASP A 275 17.36 1.50 -8.16
N ALA A 276 16.65 2.24 -7.30
CA ALA A 276 15.25 1.95 -6.97
C ALA A 276 14.34 2.06 -8.21
N LEU A 277 14.44 3.16 -8.96
CA LEU A 277 13.66 3.37 -10.19
C LEU A 277 13.97 2.31 -11.26
N GLU A 278 15.26 2.05 -11.48
CA GLU A 278 15.71 1.05 -12.45
C GLU A 278 15.25 -0.36 -12.06
N GLY A 279 15.41 -0.74 -10.79
CA GLY A 279 15.02 -2.06 -10.31
C GLY A 279 13.51 -2.29 -10.30
N VAL A 280 12.70 -1.27 -9.98
CA VAL A 280 11.23 -1.32 -10.13
C VAL A 280 10.87 -1.60 -11.59
N LYS A 281 11.43 -0.82 -12.52
CA LYS A 281 11.15 -0.96 -13.94
C LYS A 281 11.58 -2.33 -14.47
N LYS A 282 12.83 -2.75 -14.19
CA LYS A 282 13.36 -4.05 -14.62
C LYS A 282 12.54 -5.22 -14.08
N SER A 283 12.21 -5.21 -12.78
CA SER A 283 11.47 -6.31 -12.15
C SER A 283 10.05 -6.43 -12.73
N PHE A 284 9.38 -5.29 -12.96
CA PHE A 284 8.06 -5.27 -13.58
C PHE A 284 8.09 -5.74 -15.05
N GLU A 285 9.00 -5.17 -15.86
CA GLU A 285 9.08 -5.47 -17.30
C GLU A 285 9.57 -6.91 -17.56
N ALA A 286 10.40 -7.47 -16.68
CA ALA A 286 10.80 -8.87 -16.72
C ALA A 286 9.62 -9.82 -16.45
N GLU A 287 8.86 -9.62 -15.36
CA GLU A 287 7.71 -10.47 -15.02
C GLU A 287 6.60 -10.35 -16.07
N SER A 288 6.37 -9.14 -16.59
CA SER A 288 5.42 -8.92 -17.69
C SER A 288 5.94 -9.35 -19.07
N ARG A 289 7.22 -9.75 -19.18
CA ARG A 289 7.90 -10.15 -20.42
C ARG A 289 7.78 -9.09 -21.53
N GLY A 290 7.84 -7.82 -21.15
CA GLY A 290 7.66 -6.68 -22.05
C GLY A 290 6.28 -6.58 -22.70
N ARG A 291 5.27 -7.33 -22.24
CA ARG A 291 3.90 -7.25 -22.78
C ARG A 291 3.22 -5.95 -22.41
N VAL A 292 3.49 -5.49 -21.20
CA VAL A 292 3.03 -4.22 -20.65
C VAL A 292 4.22 -3.58 -19.93
N THR A 293 4.33 -2.26 -20.03
CA THR A 293 5.42 -1.49 -19.44
C THR A 293 4.93 -0.71 -18.23
N ILE A 294 5.85 -0.33 -17.36
CA ILE A 294 5.58 0.59 -16.25
C ILE A 294 6.35 1.88 -16.47
N THR A 295 5.69 3.02 -16.29
CA THR A 295 6.37 4.32 -16.24
C THR A 295 6.75 4.59 -14.80
N VAL A 296 8.01 4.96 -14.54
CA VAL A 296 8.50 5.33 -13.22
C VAL A 296 8.98 6.77 -13.22
N SER A 297 8.76 7.47 -12.11
CA SER A 297 9.13 8.87 -11.90
C SER A 297 9.35 9.12 -10.41
N TYR A 298 9.72 10.34 -10.05
CA TYR A 298 9.87 10.74 -8.66
C TYR A 298 9.55 12.21 -8.44
N ALA A 299 9.26 12.56 -7.20
CA ALA A 299 9.28 13.92 -6.69
C ALA A 299 10.29 14.04 -5.56
N GLU A 300 11.16 15.04 -5.61
CA GLU A 300 12.17 15.30 -4.59
C GLU A 300 11.82 16.56 -3.81
N ALA A 301 11.90 16.50 -2.49
CA ALA A 301 11.69 17.66 -1.62
C ALA A 301 12.53 17.55 -0.35
N SER A 302 12.71 18.68 0.34
CA SER A 302 13.35 18.72 1.66
C SER A 302 12.45 18.09 2.72
N GLY A 303 13.06 17.65 3.82
CA GLY A 303 12.34 16.99 4.90
C GLY A 303 11.25 17.89 5.49
N ASP A 304 11.50 19.18 5.66
CA ASP A 304 10.49 20.13 6.16
C ASP A 304 9.27 20.25 5.25
N VAL A 305 9.42 20.08 3.94
CA VAL A 305 8.31 20.02 2.98
C VAL A 305 7.58 18.68 3.06
N PHE A 306 8.31 17.56 3.16
CA PHE A 306 7.69 16.24 3.45
C PHE A 306 6.90 16.24 4.74
N GLN A 307 7.42 16.95 5.75
CA GLN A 307 6.73 17.17 7.00
C GLN A 307 5.52 18.06 6.73
N LYS A 308 5.68 19.33 6.38
CA LYS A 308 4.60 20.33 6.46
C LYS A 308 3.64 20.37 5.27
N ASP A 309 4.02 19.88 4.09
CA ASP A 309 3.22 19.99 2.86
C ASP A 309 3.43 18.78 1.94
N PHE A 310 3.26 17.57 2.49
CA PHE A 310 3.37 16.33 1.72
C PHE A 310 2.39 16.30 0.52
N GLY A 311 1.24 16.96 0.64
CA GLY A 311 0.28 17.10 -0.44
C GLY A 311 0.89 17.66 -1.73
N SER A 312 1.75 18.69 -1.63
CA SER A 312 2.41 19.25 -2.81
C SER A 312 3.51 18.33 -3.38
N VAL A 313 4.24 17.60 -2.53
CA VAL A 313 5.21 16.58 -2.97
C VAL A 313 4.51 15.50 -3.77
N TRP A 314 3.36 15.04 -3.30
CA TRP A 314 2.57 14.03 -3.98
C TRP A 314 1.94 14.54 -5.27
N GLU A 315 1.41 15.77 -5.28
CA GLU A 315 0.93 16.41 -6.50
C GLU A 315 2.04 16.50 -7.56
N MET A 316 3.25 16.92 -7.15
CA MET A 316 4.43 16.95 -8.03
C MET A 316 4.77 15.54 -8.55
N ALA A 317 4.70 14.50 -7.72
CA ALA A 317 4.98 13.13 -8.14
C ALA A 317 4.00 12.66 -9.22
N GLN A 318 2.71 12.97 -9.06
CA GLN A 318 1.66 12.67 -10.03
C GLN A 318 1.84 13.46 -11.34
N GLN A 319 2.19 14.74 -11.26
CA GLN A 319 2.46 15.57 -12.44
C GLN A 319 3.68 15.06 -13.22
N ASN A 320 4.78 14.76 -12.52
CA ASN A 320 6.00 14.22 -13.14
C ASN A 320 5.71 12.87 -13.82
N LEU A 321 4.94 12.00 -13.18
CA LEU A 321 4.55 10.72 -13.76
C LEU A 321 3.70 10.87 -15.03
N ARG A 322 2.76 11.83 -15.05
CA ARG A 322 1.96 12.16 -16.24
C ARG A 322 2.84 12.68 -17.38
N ILE A 323 3.83 13.52 -17.08
CA ILE A 323 4.78 14.03 -18.06
C ILE A 323 5.62 12.88 -18.64
N GLU A 324 6.16 12.00 -17.80
CA GLU A 324 6.93 10.83 -18.26
C GLU A 324 6.09 9.87 -19.12
N LYS A 325 4.81 9.68 -18.77
CA LYS A 325 3.87 8.92 -19.60
C LYS A 325 3.61 9.57 -20.96
N GLY A 326 3.56 10.90 -21.00
CA GLY A 326 3.40 11.67 -22.25
C GLY A 326 4.62 11.60 -23.17
N LYS A 327 5.84 11.48 -22.61
CA LYS A 327 7.08 11.32 -23.38
C LYS A 327 7.19 9.98 -24.10
N ARG A 328 6.45 8.96 -23.64
CA ARG A 328 6.43 7.65 -24.30
C ARG A 328 5.68 7.75 -25.63
N VAL A 329 6.45 7.92 -26.71
CA VAL A 329 6.00 7.67 -28.08
C VAL A 329 5.36 6.28 -28.11
N ALA A 330 4.23 6.14 -28.81
CA ALA A 330 3.49 4.89 -28.96
C ALA A 330 4.30 3.86 -29.77
N ILE A 331 5.40 3.35 -29.23
CA ILE A 331 6.24 2.36 -29.90
C ILE A 331 5.66 0.98 -29.59
N ARG A 332 4.61 0.63 -30.32
CA ARG A 332 4.37 -0.75 -30.75
C ARG A 332 4.41 -0.79 -32.28
N GLN A 333 5.47 -0.25 -32.88
CA GLN A 333 5.85 -0.68 -34.22
C GLN A 333 6.79 -1.87 -34.02
N ALA A 334 6.22 -3.07 -33.91
CA ALA A 334 6.98 -4.22 -34.35
C ALA A 334 7.23 -4.00 -35.85
N SER A 335 8.49 -3.97 -36.27
CA SER A 335 8.83 -4.09 -37.69
C SER A 335 8.42 -5.50 -38.10
N LEU A 336 7.16 -5.67 -38.50
CA LEU A 336 6.67 -6.96 -38.97
C LEU A 336 7.20 -7.16 -40.38
N PRO A 337 7.80 -8.32 -40.69
CA PRO A 337 8.19 -8.63 -42.06
C PRO A 337 6.98 -8.51 -42.99
N GLU A 338 7.18 -7.93 -44.16
CA GLU A 338 6.14 -7.77 -45.18
C GLU A 338 5.50 -9.15 -45.51
N GLY A 339 4.18 -9.21 -45.58
CA GLY A 339 3.43 -10.46 -45.77
C GLY A 339 3.19 -11.29 -44.49
N SER A 340 3.69 -10.87 -43.32
CA SER A 340 3.40 -11.56 -42.07
C SER A 340 1.97 -11.31 -41.61
N GLU A 341 1.24 -12.39 -41.34
CA GLU A 341 -0.05 -12.31 -40.66
C GLU A 341 0.13 -12.11 -39.16
N THR A 342 -0.76 -11.34 -38.54
CA THR A 342 -0.67 -11.00 -37.12
C THR A 342 -1.58 -11.85 -36.24
N CYS A 343 -1.25 -11.90 -34.96
CA CYS A 343 -2.08 -12.46 -33.91
C CYS A 343 -3.46 -11.78 -33.88
N ASP A 344 -4.52 -12.59 -33.81
CA ASP A 344 -5.90 -12.13 -33.81
C ASP A 344 -6.33 -11.37 -32.56
N VAL A 345 -5.55 -11.49 -31.47
CA VAL A 345 -5.83 -10.83 -30.18
C VAL A 345 -5.06 -9.51 -30.07
N CYS A 346 -3.73 -9.55 -30.07
CA CYS A 346 -2.95 -8.33 -29.82
C CYS A 346 -2.76 -7.46 -31.07
N LYS A 347 -2.92 -8.03 -32.28
CA LYS A 347 -2.73 -7.36 -33.58
C LYS A 347 -1.35 -6.71 -33.79
N VAL A 348 -0.36 -7.04 -32.95
CA VAL A 348 0.98 -6.41 -32.96
C VAL A 348 2.10 -7.40 -33.27
N ARG A 349 1.93 -8.69 -32.97
CA ARG A 349 2.95 -9.73 -33.18
C ARG A 349 2.53 -10.70 -34.27
N VAL A 350 3.50 -11.33 -34.93
CA VAL A 350 3.26 -12.44 -35.88
C VAL A 350 2.60 -13.59 -35.13
N TRP A 351 1.65 -14.28 -35.77
CA TRP A 351 1.06 -15.46 -35.17
C TRP A 351 1.98 -16.68 -35.29
N SER A 352 1.87 -17.61 -34.36
CA SER A 352 2.69 -18.84 -34.28
C SER A 352 1.87 -20.06 -33.87
N HIS A 353 0.68 -19.86 -33.30
CA HIS A 353 -0.21 -20.91 -32.84
C HIS A 353 -1.61 -20.78 -33.42
N GLU A 354 -2.27 -21.92 -33.56
CA GLU A 354 -3.64 -22.03 -34.01
C GLU A 354 -4.52 -22.57 -32.86
N TYR A 355 -5.51 -21.79 -32.44
CA TYR A 355 -6.44 -22.13 -31.37
C TYR A 355 -7.74 -22.69 -31.94
N LYS A 356 -7.81 -24.02 -32.01
CA LYS A 356 -8.87 -24.76 -32.71
C LYS A 356 -10.24 -24.68 -32.05
N ASP A 357 -10.30 -24.42 -30.74
CA ASP A 357 -11.57 -24.35 -30.01
C ASP A 357 -12.37 -23.05 -30.30
N ARG A 358 -11.76 -22.08 -31.01
CA ARG A 358 -12.44 -20.86 -31.43
C ARG A 358 -12.28 -20.65 -32.92
N ILE A 359 -13.39 -20.72 -33.64
CA ILE A 359 -13.45 -20.40 -35.06
C ILE A 359 -13.90 -18.94 -35.23
N LEU A 360 -13.11 -18.14 -35.94
CA LEU A 360 -13.45 -16.76 -36.28
C LEU A 360 -14.27 -16.73 -37.57
N PRO A 361 -15.43 -16.03 -37.58
CA PRO A 361 -16.20 -15.80 -38.79
C PRO A 361 -15.58 -14.61 -39.53
N LEU A 362 -14.49 -14.84 -40.26
CA LEU A 362 -13.97 -13.86 -41.21
C LEU A 362 -14.67 -14.07 -42.54
N ASP A 363 -15.20 -12.99 -43.12
CA ASP A 363 -16.08 -12.94 -44.30
C ASP A 363 -15.70 -13.96 -45.39
N ALA A 364 -16.39 -15.12 -45.39
CA ALA A 364 -16.31 -16.26 -46.32
C ALA A 364 -15.21 -17.33 -46.10
N SER A 365 -14.44 -17.33 -45.02
CA SER A 365 -13.57 -18.47 -44.66
C SER A 365 -13.38 -18.59 -43.14
N PRO A 366 -14.28 -19.36 -42.46
CA PRO A 366 -14.12 -19.66 -41.05
C PRO A 366 -12.78 -20.35 -40.82
N ARG A 367 -11.95 -19.75 -39.97
CA ARG A 367 -10.67 -20.35 -39.57
C ARG A 367 -10.49 -20.32 -38.07
N PRO A 368 -9.70 -21.23 -37.50
CA PRO A 368 -9.27 -21.12 -36.13
C PRO A 368 -8.60 -19.78 -35.83
N GLU A 369 -8.77 -19.31 -34.61
CA GLU A 369 -8.12 -18.10 -34.11
C GLU A 369 -6.61 -18.30 -34.06
N ARG A 370 -5.85 -17.34 -34.59
CA ARG A 370 -4.39 -17.40 -34.63
C ARG A 370 -3.80 -16.53 -33.53
N LEU A 371 -2.89 -17.09 -32.75
CA LEU A 371 -2.28 -16.43 -31.59
C LEU A 371 -0.76 -16.36 -31.77
N CYS A 372 -0.14 -15.29 -31.28
CA CYS A 372 1.30 -15.28 -31.03
C CYS A 372 1.64 -16.04 -29.75
N ASP A 373 2.90 -16.41 -29.55
CA ASP A 373 3.40 -17.16 -28.38
C ASP A 373 2.90 -16.58 -27.04
N GLU A 374 2.88 -15.26 -26.93
CA GLU A 374 2.50 -14.56 -25.71
C GLU A 374 0.99 -14.57 -25.45
N CYS A 375 0.18 -14.41 -26.50
CA CYS A 375 -1.27 -14.50 -26.37
C CYS A 375 -1.69 -15.95 -26.14
N TRP A 376 -0.98 -16.90 -26.76
CA TRP A 376 -1.15 -18.34 -26.50
C TRP A 376 -0.83 -18.68 -25.05
N GLN A 377 0.27 -18.18 -24.49
CA GLN A 377 0.57 -18.48 -23.09
C GLN A 377 -0.44 -17.86 -22.11
N LEU A 378 -0.87 -16.61 -22.34
CA LEU A 378 -1.94 -16.00 -21.53
C LEU A 378 -3.25 -16.79 -21.64
N ARG A 379 -3.55 -17.32 -22.83
CA ARG A 379 -4.69 -18.20 -23.09
C ARG A 379 -4.62 -19.46 -22.22
N GLU A 380 -3.45 -20.10 -22.19
CA GLU A 380 -3.20 -21.30 -21.39
C GLU A 380 -3.28 -21.01 -19.87
N GLU A 381 -2.71 -19.89 -19.42
CA GLU A 381 -2.77 -19.45 -18.02
C GLU A 381 -4.19 -19.07 -17.57
N GLY A 382 -5.05 -18.61 -18.49
CA GLY A 382 -6.39 -18.11 -18.20
C GLY A 382 -7.51 -19.16 -18.15
N LYS A 383 -7.24 -20.42 -18.50
CA LYS A 383 -8.25 -21.49 -18.56
C LYS A 383 -9.05 -21.58 -17.24
N GLY A 384 -10.37 -21.72 -17.34
CA GLY A 384 -11.18 -22.23 -16.23
C GLY A 384 -12.44 -21.48 -15.83
N VAL A 385 -12.72 -20.27 -16.36
CA VAL A 385 -13.98 -19.57 -16.05
C VAL A 385 -14.57 -18.90 -17.29
N TRP A 386 -15.72 -19.38 -17.71
CA TRP A 386 -16.53 -18.86 -18.80
C TRP A 386 -17.83 -18.23 -18.30
N LEU A 387 -18.46 -17.44 -19.17
CA LEU A 387 -19.77 -16.84 -18.85
C LEU A 387 -20.82 -17.92 -18.58
N ASP A 388 -20.77 -19.05 -19.28
CA ASP A 388 -21.67 -20.17 -19.03
C ASP A 388 -21.46 -20.84 -17.66
N ASP A 389 -20.26 -20.74 -17.08
CA ASP A 389 -19.98 -21.26 -15.74
C ASP A 389 -20.56 -20.35 -14.63
N ILE A 390 -20.75 -19.06 -14.94
CA ILE A 390 -21.31 -18.04 -14.04
C ILE A 390 -22.83 -17.94 -14.18
N LYS A 391 -23.35 -18.31 -15.34
CA LYS A 391 -24.78 -18.22 -15.67
C LYS A 391 -25.60 -19.02 -14.66
N GLY A 392 -26.52 -18.33 -13.99
CA GLY A 392 -27.46 -18.94 -13.06
C GLY A 392 -28.79 -19.30 -13.73
N GLU A 393 -29.85 -19.35 -12.94
CA GLU A 393 -31.18 -19.82 -13.37
C GLU A 393 -31.81 -18.88 -14.41
N SER A 394 -31.47 -17.58 -14.36
CA SER A 394 -32.03 -16.58 -15.26
C SER A 394 -31.51 -16.67 -16.70
N ASN A 395 -30.49 -17.50 -16.96
CA ASN A 395 -29.72 -17.53 -18.20
C ASN A 395 -29.02 -16.21 -18.57
N PHE A 396 -29.03 -15.20 -17.70
CA PHE A 396 -28.32 -13.95 -17.89
C PHE A 396 -27.08 -13.90 -17.00
N VAL A 397 -26.06 -13.20 -17.47
CA VAL A 397 -24.87 -12.82 -16.68
C VAL A 397 -24.82 -11.30 -16.64
N ALA A 398 -24.72 -10.74 -15.44
CA ALA A 398 -24.57 -9.31 -15.25
C ALA A 398 -23.08 -8.93 -15.20
N CYS A 399 -22.75 -7.82 -15.85
CA CYS A 399 -21.44 -7.18 -15.78
C CYS A 399 -21.54 -6.00 -14.81
N ILE A 400 -20.82 -6.07 -13.69
CA ILE A 400 -20.68 -4.95 -12.77
C ILE A 400 -19.36 -4.26 -13.06
N LYS A 401 -19.45 -2.98 -13.42
CA LYS A 401 -18.32 -2.05 -13.46
C LYS A 401 -18.58 -0.95 -12.45
N ALA A 402 -17.67 -0.75 -11.50
CA ALA A 402 -17.73 0.31 -10.51
C ALA A 402 -16.42 1.09 -10.50
N ASP A 403 -16.51 2.39 -10.22
CA ASP A 403 -15.41 3.35 -10.14
C ASP A 403 -15.70 4.34 -9.01
N GLY A 404 -14.66 4.82 -8.34
CA GLY A 404 -14.78 5.72 -7.20
C GLY A 404 -14.95 7.17 -7.63
N ASP A 405 -16.00 7.83 -7.15
CA ASP A 405 -16.25 9.23 -7.49
C ASP A 405 -15.16 10.18 -6.93
N ASN A 406 -14.47 10.88 -7.82
CA ASN A 406 -13.46 11.91 -7.47
C ASN A 406 -12.29 11.43 -6.59
N ILE A 407 -11.99 10.13 -6.56
CA ILE A 407 -10.88 9.58 -5.76
C ILE A 407 -9.55 10.27 -6.10
N GLY A 408 -9.32 10.57 -7.38
CA GLY A 408 -8.14 11.30 -7.84
C GLY A 408 -7.92 12.66 -7.14
N ALA A 409 -8.98 13.37 -6.73
CA ALA A 409 -8.87 14.64 -6.02
C ALA A 409 -8.45 14.47 -4.55
N PHE A 410 -8.89 13.38 -3.90
CA PHE A 410 -8.45 13.04 -2.55
C PHE A 410 -7.03 12.50 -2.53
N ILE A 411 -6.71 11.68 -3.53
CA ILE A 411 -5.35 11.23 -3.77
C ILE A 411 -4.45 12.45 -3.96
N SER A 412 -4.78 13.43 -4.82
CA SER A 412 -3.95 14.63 -5.03
C SER A 412 -3.90 15.62 -3.85
N GLY A 413 -4.49 15.30 -2.70
CA GLY A 413 -4.51 16.17 -1.51
C GLY A 413 -5.47 17.37 -1.61
N VAL A 414 -6.02 17.68 -2.77
CA VAL A 414 -6.96 18.81 -2.95
C VAL A 414 -8.30 18.53 -2.25
N GLY A 415 -8.74 17.27 -2.27
CA GLY A 415 -9.99 16.81 -1.66
C GLY A 415 -10.02 17.00 -0.13
N PHE A 416 -8.90 16.77 0.55
CA PHE A 416 -8.77 16.98 1.99
C PHE A 416 -9.04 18.43 2.39
N LYS A 417 -8.47 19.40 1.65
CA LYS A 417 -8.71 20.83 1.89
C LYS A 417 -10.19 21.19 1.79
N ARG A 418 -10.94 20.57 0.86
CA ARG A 418 -12.39 20.80 0.68
C ARG A 418 -13.23 20.31 1.87
N ILE A 419 -12.81 19.24 2.53
CA ILE A 419 -13.46 18.73 3.75
C ILE A 419 -12.86 19.34 5.03
N GLY A 420 -12.01 20.37 4.89
CA GLY A 420 -11.37 21.05 6.01
C GLY A 420 -10.46 20.13 6.83
N LYS A 421 -9.76 19.22 6.13
CA LYS A 421 -8.70 18.39 6.67
C LYS A 421 -7.38 18.67 5.95
N ALA A 422 -6.27 18.47 6.62
CA ALA A 422 -4.95 18.56 6.01
C ALA A 422 -4.50 17.29 5.29
N SER A 423 -3.62 17.44 4.30
CA SER A 423 -3.14 16.38 3.41
C SER A 423 -1.82 15.80 3.92
N THR A 424 -1.92 15.01 4.98
CA THR A 424 -0.76 14.42 5.66
C THR A 424 -0.33 13.12 4.98
N PRO A 425 0.97 12.74 5.00
CA PRO A 425 1.40 11.46 4.44
C PRO A 425 0.66 10.29 5.09
N SER A 426 0.42 10.34 6.40
CA SER A 426 -0.30 9.30 7.13
C SER A 426 -1.77 9.20 6.71
N ARG A 427 -2.46 10.31 6.42
CA ARG A 427 -3.84 10.29 5.88
C ARG A 427 -3.90 9.78 4.45
N ILE A 428 -2.95 10.16 3.59
CA ILE A 428 -2.88 9.64 2.22
C ILE A 428 -2.58 8.14 2.23
N SER A 429 -1.64 7.70 3.06
CA SER A 429 -1.33 6.28 3.26
C SER A 429 -2.55 5.52 3.78
N ALA A 430 -3.23 6.03 4.81
CA ALA A 430 -4.44 5.42 5.36
C ALA A 430 -5.57 5.35 4.32
N LEU A 431 -5.83 6.42 3.56
CA LEU A 431 -6.82 6.42 2.49
C LEU A 431 -6.48 5.39 1.41
N SER A 432 -5.23 5.32 0.98
CA SER A 432 -4.77 4.36 -0.02
C SER A 432 -4.92 2.91 0.46
N GLY A 433 -4.55 2.64 1.73
CA GLY A 433 -4.76 1.34 2.37
C GLY A 433 -6.23 0.96 2.49
N MET A 434 -7.12 1.91 2.81
CA MET A 434 -8.57 1.70 2.86
C MET A 434 -9.14 1.35 1.48
N LEU A 435 -8.79 2.11 0.44
CA LEU A 435 -9.21 1.84 -0.94
C LEU A 435 -8.77 0.43 -1.37
N HIS A 436 -7.51 0.07 -1.10
CA HIS A 436 -7.01 -1.26 -1.39
C HIS A 436 -7.79 -2.36 -0.66
N LYS A 437 -8.00 -2.25 0.67
CA LYS A 437 -8.74 -3.24 1.45
C LYS A 437 -10.19 -3.41 0.96
N THR A 438 -10.86 -2.31 0.62
CA THR A 438 -12.24 -2.33 0.09
C THR A 438 -12.29 -2.98 -1.30
N CYS A 439 -11.50 -2.49 -2.25
CA CYS A 439 -11.55 -2.97 -3.63
C CYS A 439 -11.01 -4.40 -3.76
N GLU A 440 -9.86 -4.69 -3.16
CA GLU A 440 -9.21 -6.00 -3.32
C GLU A 440 -9.72 -7.08 -2.37
N GLY A 441 -10.25 -6.71 -1.21
CA GLY A 441 -10.80 -7.64 -0.22
C GLY A 441 -12.32 -7.72 -0.30
N GLU A 442 -12.99 -6.62 0.03
CA GLU A 442 -14.45 -6.60 0.21
C GLU A 442 -15.21 -6.83 -1.10
N PHE A 443 -14.88 -6.12 -2.18
CA PHE A 443 -15.59 -6.29 -3.46
C PHE A 443 -15.40 -7.68 -4.07
N LYS A 444 -14.20 -8.28 -3.93
CA LYS A 444 -13.97 -9.67 -4.33
C LYS A 444 -14.81 -10.65 -3.51
N ARG A 445 -14.87 -10.45 -2.19
CA ARG A 445 -15.70 -11.24 -1.27
C ARG A 445 -17.18 -11.15 -1.64
N ILE A 446 -17.69 -9.95 -1.87
CA ILE A 446 -19.08 -9.72 -2.30
C ILE A 446 -19.35 -10.42 -3.63
N THR A 447 -18.45 -10.28 -4.60
CA THR A 447 -18.57 -10.94 -5.90
C THR A 447 -18.69 -12.47 -5.74
N HIS A 448 -17.83 -13.07 -4.92
CA HIS A 448 -17.86 -14.51 -4.64
C HIS A 448 -19.13 -14.93 -3.87
N GLU A 449 -19.60 -14.14 -2.91
CA GLU A 449 -20.86 -14.41 -2.17
C GLU A 449 -22.05 -14.58 -3.12
N PHE A 450 -22.08 -13.79 -4.20
CA PHE A 450 -23.09 -13.89 -5.25
C PHE A 450 -22.71 -14.87 -6.38
N LYS A 451 -21.80 -15.81 -6.13
CA LYS A 451 -21.33 -16.82 -7.12
C LYS A 451 -20.80 -16.23 -8.42
N GLY A 452 -20.22 -15.04 -8.34
CA GLY A 452 -19.61 -14.36 -9.45
C GLY A 452 -18.10 -14.47 -9.48
N GLU A 453 -17.52 -13.85 -10.50
CA GLU A 453 -16.10 -13.87 -10.79
C GLU A 453 -15.58 -12.47 -11.07
N THR A 454 -14.55 -12.09 -10.32
CA THR A 454 -13.88 -10.80 -10.49
C THR A 454 -12.83 -10.91 -11.60
N VAL A 455 -12.88 -9.99 -12.57
CA VAL A 455 -11.81 -9.83 -13.57
C VAL A 455 -10.66 -9.05 -12.97
N TYR A 456 -10.96 -7.86 -12.48
CA TYR A 456 -10.01 -7.03 -11.76
C TYR A 456 -10.74 -6.22 -10.69
N ALA A 457 -10.04 -5.97 -9.60
CA ALA A 457 -10.44 -5.05 -8.55
C ALA A 457 -9.15 -4.51 -7.96
N GLY A 458 -8.98 -3.19 -7.94
CA GLY A 458 -7.75 -2.56 -7.48
C GLY A 458 -7.77 -1.05 -7.71
N GLY A 459 -7.14 -0.31 -6.81
CA GLY A 459 -7.33 1.14 -6.75
C GLY A 459 -8.76 1.45 -6.33
N ASP A 460 -9.50 2.10 -7.22
CA ASP A 460 -10.91 2.48 -7.12
C ASP A 460 -11.80 1.78 -8.15
N ASP A 461 -11.23 1.02 -9.10
CA ASP A 461 -11.98 0.32 -10.12
C ASP A 461 -12.34 -1.14 -9.75
N LEU A 462 -13.51 -1.59 -10.21
CA LEU A 462 -13.96 -2.98 -10.19
C LEU A 462 -14.54 -3.38 -11.56
N LEU A 463 -14.21 -4.59 -12.01
CA LEU A 463 -14.93 -5.31 -13.06
C LEU A 463 -15.21 -6.75 -12.62
N ALA A 464 -16.48 -7.11 -12.54
CA ALA A 464 -16.93 -8.43 -12.13
C ALA A 464 -18.11 -8.92 -12.96
N PHE A 465 -18.25 -10.25 -13.08
CA PHE A 465 -19.36 -10.92 -13.72
C PHE A 465 -20.09 -11.80 -12.72
N ILE A 466 -21.41 -11.68 -12.64
CA ILE A 466 -22.23 -12.39 -11.65
C ILE A 466 -23.51 -12.96 -12.30
N PRO A 467 -24.17 -13.96 -11.69
CA PRO A 467 -25.48 -14.42 -12.15
C PRO A 467 -26.50 -13.28 -12.24
N GLY A 468 -27.28 -13.22 -13.32
CA GLY A 468 -28.20 -12.12 -13.62
C GLY A 468 -29.26 -11.88 -12.52
N GLU A 469 -29.75 -12.94 -11.89
CA GLU A 469 -30.71 -12.87 -10.79
C GLU A 469 -30.15 -12.22 -9.51
N HIS A 470 -28.83 -12.08 -9.41
CA HIS A 470 -28.15 -11.45 -8.27
C HIS A 470 -27.65 -10.04 -8.57
N ALA A 471 -27.79 -9.58 -9.82
CA ALA A 471 -27.24 -8.33 -10.34
C ALA A 471 -27.44 -7.13 -9.40
N LEU A 472 -28.71 -6.81 -9.12
CA LEU A 472 -29.08 -5.64 -8.33
C LEU A 472 -28.69 -5.77 -6.86
N LYS A 473 -28.72 -6.99 -6.29
CA LYS A 473 -28.35 -7.23 -4.89
C LYS A 473 -26.85 -7.07 -4.68
N ALA A 474 -26.05 -7.59 -5.60
CA ALA A 474 -24.61 -7.43 -5.58
C ALA A 474 -24.20 -5.96 -5.79
N ALA A 475 -24.79 -5.29 -6.79
CA ALA A 475 -24.52 -3.87 -7.04
C ALA A 475 -24.85 -3.00 -5.82
N LYS A 476 -25.98 -3.25 -5.15
CA LYS A 476 -26.38 -2.54 -3.92
C LYS A 476 -25.46 -2.82 -2.71
N LYS A 477 -24.75 -3.96 -2.70
CA LYS A 477 -23.80 -4.29 -1.63
C LYS A 477 -22.41 -3.69 -1.88
N ILE A 478 -22.08 -3.41 -3.16
CA ILE A 478 -20.85 -2.76 -3.58
C ILE A 478 -20.93 -1.23 -3.40
N TYR A 479 -22.10 -0.64 -3.70
CA TYR A 479 -22.44 0.74 -3.39
C TYR A 479 -22.64 0.94 -1.89
#